data_AF-A0A946XXC0-F1
#
_entry.id   AF-A0A946XXC0-F1
#
_cell.length_a   1.000
_cell.length_b   1.000
_cell.length_c   1.000
_cell.angle_alpha   90.00
_cell.angle_beta   90.00
_cell.angle_gamma   90.00
#
_symmetry.space_group_name_H-M   'P 1'
#
loop_
_entity.id
_entity.type
_entity.pdbx_description
1 polymer ?
#
loop_
_entity_poly.entity_id
_entity_poly.type
_entity_poly.pdbx_seq_one_letter_code
_entity_poly.pdbx_strand_id
1 'polypeptide(L)'
;RFRGEAWCGSNLFALLSERGRAAPRFWQSVEADRKRPWRIARRIGLRPLLGYLLRQSDLDASLEALSKVMGCRLAKITVEEPRAAVDVDSVADRDLAEGLLRDERRASPPG
;
A
#
# COMPACT_ATOMS: atom_id res chain seq x y z
N ARG A 1 2.09 -4.96 -12.66
CA ARG A 1 3.41 -4.39 -13.04
C ARG A 1 3.16 -3.10 -13.79
N PHE A 2 3.59 -1.98 -13.21
CA PHE A 2 3.62 -0.65 -13.83
C PHE A 2 4.77 -0.58 -14.86
N ARG A 3 4.75 0.39 -15.79
CA ARG A 3 5.85 0.59 -16.75
C ARG A 3 7.09 1.12 -16.01
N GLY A 4 8.28 0.60 -16.35
CA GLY A 4 9.57 1.14 -15.92
C GLY A 4 10.20 0.45 -14.71
N GLU A 5 9.46 0.33 -13.60
CA GLU A 5 10.03 -0.10 -12.31
C GLU A 5 9.18 -1.18 -11.62
N ALA A 6 9.84 -2.17 -11.02
CA ALA A 6 9.19 -3.21 -10.22
C ALA A 6 8.91 -2.68 -8.81
N TRP A 7 7.81 -1.95 -8.67
CA TRP A 7 7.32 -1.54 -7.35
C TRP A 7 6.79 -2.77 -6.59
N CYS A 8 7.38 -3.05 -5.42
CA CYS A 8 6.78 -3.93 -4.43
C CYS A 8 5.93 -3.07 -3.47
N GLY A 9 4.70 -3.48 -3.20
CA GLY A 9 3.90 -2.82 -2.18
C GLY A 9 4.46 -3.12 -0.79
N SER A 10 4.37 -2.15 0.12
CA SER A 10 4.59 -2.37 1.56
C SER A 10 3.24 -2.22 2.27
N ASN A 11 3.05 -2.96 3.36
CA ASN A 11 1.89 -2.80 4.24
C ASN A 11 1.98 -1.59 5.18
N LEU A 12 2.98 -0.73 4.98
CA LEU A 12 3.15 0.49 5.75
C LEU A 12 2.35 1.65 5.13
N PHE A 13 1.45 2.24 5.93
CA PHE A 13 0.69 3.42 5.55
C PHE A 13 0.81 4.49 6.64
N ALA A 14 1.16 5.72 6.24
CA ALA A 14 1.24 6.87 7.14
C ALA A 14 0.04 7.81 6.93
N LEU A 15 -0.73 8.06 7.99
CA LEU A 15 -1.85 9.00 7.98
C LEU A 15 -1.40 10.34 8.59
N LEU A 16 -0.92 11.24 7.74
CA LEU A 16 -0.35 12.52 8.17
C LEU A 16 -1.39 13.62 8.43
N SER A 17 -2.67 13.36 8.18
CA SER A 17 -3.75 14.33 8.40
C SER A 17 -5.07 13.65 8.73
N GLU A 18 -6.00 14.40 9.31
CA GLU A 18 -7.35 13.89 9.60
C GLU A 18 -8.10 13.45 8.33
N ARG A 19 -7.90 14.18 7.23
CA ARG A 19 -8.47 13.83 5.91
C ARG A 19 -7.90 12.51 5.40
N GLY A 20 -6.67 12.16 5.78
CA GLY A 20 -6.05 10.86 5.45
C GLY A 20 -6.86 9.66 5.94
N ARG A 21 -7.68 9.80 6.99
CA ARG A 21 -8.56 8.72 7.47
C ARG A 21 -9.61 8.28 6.44
N ALA A 22 -9.86 9.06 5.40
CA ALA A 22 -10.71 8.67 4.28
C ALA A 22 -10.13 7.49 3.49
N ALA A 23 -8.80 7.40 3.38
CA ALA A 23 -8.13 6.34 2.62
C ALA A 23 -8.39 4.92 3.16
N PRO A 24 -8.16 4.60 4.45
CA PRO A 24 -8.45 3.27 4.98
C PRO A 24 -9.94 2.93 4.96
N ARG A 25 -10.83 3.91 5.15
CA ARG A 25 -12.29 3.69 5.03
C ARG A 25 -12.70 3.35 3.60
N PHE A 26 -12.13 4.06 2.63
CA PHE A 26 -12.31 3.76 1.23
C PHE A 26 -11.80 2.36 0.90
N TRP A 27 -10.60 2.01 1.37
CA TRP A 27 -9.99 0.69 1.18
C TRP A 27 -10.86 -0.44 1.76
N GLN A 28 -11.38 -0.30 2.98
CA GLN A 28 -12.33 -1.25 3.57
C GLN A 28 -13.56 -1.46 2.68
N SER A 29 -14.07 -0.40 2.05
CA SER A 29 -15.22 -0.50 1.15
C SER A 29 -14.89 -1.23 -0.16
N VAL A 30 -13.66 -1.08 -0.66
CA VAL A 30 -13.15 -1.81 -1.84
C VAL A 30 -12.95 -3.28 -1.50
N GLU A 31 -12.36 -3.58 -0.34
CA GLU A 31 -12.11 -4.94 0.14
C GLU A 31 -13.42 -5.73 0.33
N ALA A 32 -14.45 -5.09 0.89
CA ALA A 32 -15.78 -5.67 1.02
C ALA A 32 -16.42 -6.01 -0.35
N ASP A 33 -16.12 -5.22 -1.38
CA ASP A 33 -16.61 -5.40 -2.74
C ASP A 33 -15.61 -6.18 -3.65
N ARG A 34 -14.55 -6.80 -3.10
CA ARG A 34 -13.48 -7.48 -3.90
C ARG A 34 -13.99 -8.56 -4.85
N LYS A 35 -15.08 -9.23 -4.50
CA LYS A 35 -15.75 -10.26 -5.34
C LYS A 35 -16.68 -9.65 -6.40
N ARG A 36 -16.84 -8.32 -6.44
CA ARG A 36 -17.81 -7.57 -7.27
C ARG A 36 -17.13 -6.36 -7.93
N PRO A 37 -16.25 -6.59 -8.92
CA PRO A 37 -15.41 -5.53 -9.51
C PRO A 37 -16.20 -4.37 -10.13
N TRP A 38 -17.43 -4.60 -10.60
CA TRP A 38 -18.31 -3.53 -11.10
C TRP A 38 -18.71 -2.51 -10.03
N ARG A 39 -18.77 -2.90 -8.75
CA ARG A 39 -19.05 -1.98 -7.64
C ARG A 39 -17.85 -1.10 -7.34
N ILE A 40 -16.66 -1.68 -7.38
CA ILE A 40 -15.38 -0.96 -7.28
C ILE A 40 -15.28 0.05 -8.43
N ALA A 41 -15.61 -0.37 -9.67
CA ALA A 41 -15.64 0.50 -10.84
C ALA A 41 -16.59 1.70 -10.70
N ARG A 42 -17.76 1.51 -10.09
CA ARG A 42 -18.71 2.61 -9.83
C ARG A 42 -18.20 3.62 -8.79
N ARG A 43 -17.38 3.18 -7.82
CA ARG A 43 -16.81 4.05 -6.77
C ARG A 43 -15.60 4.83 -7.29
N ILE A 44 -14.69 4.16 -8.01
CA ILE A 44 -13.43 4.73 -8.52
C ILE A 44 -13.64 5.52 -9.82
N GLY A 45 -14.62 5.11 -10.63
CA GLY A 45 -14.79 5.56 -12.00
C GLY A 45 -14.16 4.58 -13.00
N LEU A 46 -14.86 4.36 -14.12
CA LEU A 46 -14.43 3.43 -15.18
C LEU A 46 -13.09 3.82 -15.81
N ARG A 47 -12.83 5.11 -16.01
CA ARG A 47 -11.60 5.62 -16.66
C ARG A 47 -10.32 5.26 -15.87
N PRO A 48 -10.18 5.63 -14.59
CA PRO A 48 -9.00 5.25 -13.80
C PRO A 48 -8.86 3.73 -13.60
N LEU A 49 -9.98 3.01 -13.45
CA LEU A 49 -9.94 1.55 -13.34
C LEU A 49 -9.45 0.89 -14.64
N LEU A 50 -9.93 1.35 -15.80
CA LEU A 50 -9.48 0.89 -17.10
C LEU A 50 -8.01 1.25 -17.35
N GLY A 51 -7.56 2.44 -16.95
CA GLY A 51 -6.15 2.84 -17.05
C GLY A 51 -5.21 1.90 -16.28
N TYR A 52 -5.61 1.51 -15.07
CA TYR A 52 -4.90 0.53 -14.23
C TYR A 52 -4.92 -0.87 -14.85
N LEU A 53 -6.11 -1.37 -15.23
CA LEU A 53 -6.29 -2.71 -15.83
C LEU A 53 -5.53 -2.87 -17.14
N LEU A 54 -5.55 -1.83 -17.98
CA LEU A 54 -4.85 -1.81 -19.26
C LEU A 54 -3.33 -1.60 -19.08
N ARG A 55 -2.82 -1.46 -17.84
CA ARG A 55 -1.40 -1.21 -17.52
C ARG A 55 -0.84 0.04 -18.22
N GLN A 56 -1.73 0.97 -18.55
CA GLN A 56 -1.40 2.20 -19.27
C GLN A 56 -1.18 3.38 -18.32
N SER A 57 -1.57 3.27 -17.04
CA SER A 57 -1.35 4.32 -16.06
C SER A 57 -0.04 4.16 -15.32
N ASP A 58 0.68 5.27 -15.20
CA ASP A 58 1.74 5.47 -14.22
C ASP A 58 1.17 5.29 -12.79
N LEU A 59 1.97 4.77 -11.87
CA LEU A 59 1.60 4.63 -10.46
C LEU A 59 1.19 5.99 -9.88
N ASP A 60 1.91 7.05 -10.25
CA ASP A 60 1.63 8.41 -9.76
C ASP A 60 0.29 8.94 -10.28
N ALA A 61 -0.01 8.73 -11.57
CA ALA A 61 -1.30 9.08 -12.15
C ALA A 61 -2.47 8.29 -11.50
N SER A 62 -2.22 7.03 -11.12
CA SER A 62 -3.21 6.18 -10.46
C SER A 62 -3.49 6.67 -9.03
N LEU A 63 -2.44 7.03 -8.29
CA LEU A 63 -2.56 7.64 -6.95
C LEU A 63 -3.24 9.00 -7.00
N GLU A 64 -2.99 9.81 -8.02
CA GLU A 64 -3.66 11.10 -8.19
C GLU A 64 -5.16 10.92 -8.46
N ALA A 65 -5.54 9.98 -9.32
CA ALA A 65 -6.95 9.67 -9.58
C ALA A 65 -7.66 9.19 -8.30
N LEU A 66 -7.03 8.31 -7.53
CA LEU A 66 -7.56 7.83 -6.25
C LEU A 66 -7.63 8.96 -5.20
N SER A 67 -6.66 9.87 -5.19
CA SER A 67 -6.67 11.04 -4.30
C SER A 67 -7.90 11.93 -4.54
N LYS A 68 -8.26 12.12 -5.81
CA LYS A 68 -9.47 12.88 -6.21
C LYS A 68 -10.75 12.18 -5.75
N VAL A 69 -10.83 10.85 -5.89
CA VAL A 69 -11.99 10.06 -5.44
C VAL A 69 -12.15 10.10 -3.92
N MET A 70 -11.04 10.00 -3.17
CA MET A 70 -11.07 9.92 -1.70
C MET A 70 -11.08 11.29 -1.01
N GLY A 71 -10.83 12.38 -1.75
CA GLY A 71 -10.76 13.73 -1.18
C GLY A 71 -9.54 13.94 -0.26
N CYS A 72 -8.50 13.12 -0.41
CA CYS A 72 -7.25 13.23 0.36
C CYS A 72 -6.05 12.99 -0.55
N ARG A 73 -4.90 13.62 -0.24
CA ARG A 73 -3.67 13.40 -1.00
C ARG A 73 -3.06 12.04 -0.63
N LEU A 74 -2.90 11.18 -1.63
CA LEU A 74 -2.03 10.02 -1.57
C LEU A 74 -0.67 10.37 -2.16
N ALA A 75 0.39 9.79 -1.59
CA ALA A 75 1.73 9.83 -2.14
C ALA A 75 2.39 8.47 -1.90
N LYS A 76 3.16 7.99 -2.87
CA LYS A 76 4.09 6.89 -2.65
C LYS A 76 5.32 7.42 -1.92
N ILE A 77 5.84 6.63 -0.99
CA ILE A 77 7.14 6.87 -0.38
C ILE A 77 8.01 5.69 -0.80
N THR A 78 9.10 5.97 -1.52
CA THR A 78 10.08 4.95 -1.86
C THR A 78 10.88 4.64 -0.60
N VAL A 79 10.86 3.39 -0.17
CA VAL A 79 11.72 2.90 0.90
C VAL A 79 12.85 2.12 0.24
N GLU A 80 14.09 2.60 0.40
CA GLU A 80 15.29 1.99 -0.20
C GLU A 80 15.74 0.72 0.54
N GLU A 81 15.19 0.47 1.73
CA GLU A 81 15.47 -0.70 2.57
C GLU A 81 14.54 -1.88 2.19
N PRO A 82 15.06 -2.97 1.59
CA PRO A 82 14.25 -4.09 1.10
C PRO A 82 13.47 -4.82 2.21
N ARG A 83 13.95 -4.76 3.45
CA ARG A 83 13.28 -5.38 4.61
C ARG A 83 11.89 -4.80 4.91
N ALA A 84 11.62 -3.55 4.53
CA ALA A 84 10.32 -2.92 4.74
C ALA A 84 9.19 -3.45 3.83
N ALA A 85 9.53 -4.27 2.83
CA ALA A 85 8.58 -4.95 1.95
C ALA A 85 8.31 -6.40 2.38
N VAL A 86 8.97 -6.89 3.43
CA VAL A 86 8.73 -8.24 3.97
C VAL A 86 7.47 -8.19 4.82
N ASP A 87 6.40 -8.79 4.30
CA ASP A 87 5.15 -8.98 5.04
C ASP A 87 5.29 -10.15 6.01
N VAL A 88 4.71 -10.01 7.20
CA VAL A 88 4.69 -11.05 8.24
C VAL A 88 3.26 -11.56 8.33
N ASP A 89 2.93 -12.48 7.43
CA ASP A 89 1.56 -12.96 7.23
C ASP A 89 1.19 -14.13 8.17
N SER A 90 2.14 -14.67 8.94
CA SER A 90 1.91 -15.79 9.84
C SER A 90 2.55 -15.61 11.22
N VAL A 91 2.04 -16.35 12.21
CA VAL A 91 2.61 -16.37 13.58
C VAL A 91 4.07 -16.86 13.56
N ALA A 92 4.40 -17.79 12.67
CA ALA A 92 5.77 -18.28 12.50
C ALA A 92 6.71 -17.19 11.95
N ASP A 93 6.23 -16.37 11.01
CA ASP A 93 7.01 -15.24 10.49
C ASP A 93 7.24 -14.18 11.58
N ARG A 94 6.25 -13.96 12.46
CA ARG A 94 6.36 -13.03 13.57
C ARG A 94 7.42 -13.51 14.56
N ASP A 95 7.37 -14.77 14.95
CA ASP A 95 8.29 -15.34 15.92
C ASP A 95 9.73 -15.35 15.37
N LEU A 96 9.91 -15.52 14.05
CA LEU A 96 11.19 -15.42 13.36
C LEU A 96 11.71 -13.98 13.28
N ALA A 97 10.84 -13.01 12.96
CA ALA A 97 11.18 -11.59 12.96
C ALA A 97 11.54 -11.08 14.36
N GLU A 98 10.80 -11.49 15.40
CA GLU A 98 11.13 -11.19 16.79
C GLU A 98 12.47 -11.80 17.22
N GLY A 99 12.77 -13.02 16.78
CA GLY A 99 14.07 -13.65 17.00
C GLY A 99 15.23 -12.85 16.42
N LEU A 100 15.13 -12.48 15.13
CA LEU A 100 16.15 -11.68 14.45
C LEU A 100 16.39 -10.32 15.12
N LEU A 101 15.32 -9.62 15.51
CA LEU A 101 15.42 -8.32 16.20
C LEU A 101 16.10 -8.42 17.57
N ARG A 102 15.90 -9.53 18.29
CA ARG A 102 16.56 -9.79 19.57
C ARG A 102 18.04 -10.08 19.39
N ASP A 103 18.41 -10.82 18.35
CA ASP A 103 19.80 -11.13 18.05
C ASP A 103 20.58 -9.89 17.58
N GLU A 104 19.97 -9.03 16.74
CA GLU A 104 20.57 -7.75 16.34
C GLU A 104 20.78 -6.81 17.54
N ARG A 105 19.79 -6.70 18.45
CA ARG A 105 19.95 -5.93 19.70
C ARG A 105 21.04 -6.45 20.61
N ARG A 106 21.33 -7.75 20.57
CA ARG A 106 22.40 -8.37 21.35
C ARG A 106 23.77 -8.17 20.70
N ALA A 107 23.82 -8.01 19.37
CA ALA A 107 25.04 -7.78 18.60
C ALA A 107 25.50 -6.30 18.59
N SER A 108 24.61 -5.33 18.86
CA SER A 108 24.98 -3.93 19.11
C SER A 108 25.14 -3.66 20.60
N PRO A 109 26.36 -3.40 21.13
CA PRO A 109 26.51 -2.99 22.52
C PRO A 109 25.92 -1.58 22.71
N PRO A 110 25.37 -1.25 23.90
CA PRO A 110 24.94 0.11 24.20
C PRO A 110 26.14 1.07 24.12
N GLY A 111 25.98 2.14 23.34
CA GLY A 111 26.90 3.29 23.33
C GLY A 111 26.67 4.20 24.53
#